data_AF-A0A849KCC4-F1
#
_entry.id   AF-A0A849KCC4-F1
#
_cell.length_a   1.000
_cell.length_b   1.000
_cell.length_c   1.000
_cell.angle_alpha   90.00
_cell.angle_beta   90.00
_cell.angle_gamma   90.00
#
_symmetry.space_group_name_H-M   'P 1'
#
loop_
_entity.id
_entity.type
_entity.pdbx_description
1 polymer ?
#
loop_
_entity_poly.entity_id
_entity_poly.type
_entity_poly.pdbx_seq_one_letter_code
_entity_poly.pdbx_strand_id
1 'polypeptide(L)'
;MKHAMEPAITGSLSIFERSCGYCGARFRVLATQVPDHPHREEYACPECGKCYVAEASAEPEVQLLRPRSDGKNDRYQETMF
;
A
#
# COMPACT_ATOMS: atom_id res chain seq x y z
N MET A 1 -23.92 -1.63 37.95
CA MET A 1 -23.28 -0.62 37.09
C MET A 1 -22.04 -1.28 36.52
N LYS A 2 -22.16 -1.94 35.37
CA LYS A 2 -21.05 -2.67 34.75
C LYS A 2 -20.82 -1.99 33.41
N HIS A 3 -19.88 -1.07 33.36
CA HIS A 3 -19.44 -0.50 32.09
C HIS A 3 -18.69 -1.61 31.36
N ALA A 4 -19.31 -2.14 30.30
CA ALA A 4 -18.62 -2.95 29.32
C ALA A 4 -17.65 -2.01 28.60
N MET A 5 -16.38 -2.08 28.98
CA MET A 5 -15.31 -1.47 28.21
C MET A 5 -14.93 -2.48 27.13
N GLU A 6 -15.48 -2.31 25.92
CA GLU A 6 -14.90 -2.94 24.75
C GLU A 6 -13.52 -2.31 24.54
N PRO A 7 -12.41 -3.06 24.60
CA PRO A 7 -11.15 -2.56 24.06
C PRO A 7 -11.27 -2.66 22.54
N ALA A 8 -11.93 -1.68 21.93
CA ALA A 8 -11.90 -1.46 20.48
C ALA A 8 -10.51 -0.94 20.09
N ILE A 9 -9.49 -1.79 20.21
CA ILE A 9 -8.24 -1.62 19.47
C ILE A 9 -8.24 -2.67 18.37
N THR A 10 -9.29 -2.66 17.54
CA THR A 10 -9.22 -3.28 16.23
C THR A 10 -8.32 -2.36 15.42
N GLY A 11 -7.01 -2.62 15.44
CA GLY A 11 -6.10 -2.03 14.45
C GLY A 11 -6.75 -2.21 13.09
N SER A 12 -7.15 -1.11 12.46
CA SER A 12 -7.96 -1.16 11.25
C SER A 12 -7.00 -1.49 10.13
N LEU A 13 -6.95 -2.77 9.76
CA LEU A 13 -6.14 -3.22 8.64
C LEU A 13 -6.88 -2.82 7.35
N SER A 14 -6.33 -1.83 6.66
CA SER A 14 -6.80 -1.39 5.36
C SER A 14 -6.14 -2.22 4.27
N ILE A 15 -6.95 -3.01 3.59
CA ILE A 15 -6.50 -3.78 2.43
C ILE A 15 -7.18 -3.22 1.20
N PHE A 16 -6.39 -2.73 0.24
CA PHE A 16 -6.92 -2.21 -1.03
C PHE A 16 -6.11 -2.71 -2.22
N GLU A 17 -6.77 -2.85 -3.36
CA GLU A 17 -6.12 -3.15 -4.63
C GLU A 17 -5.71 -1.86 -5.34
N ARG A 18 -4.53 -1.89 -5.96
CA ARG A 18 -3.98 -0.76 -6.71
C ARG A 18 -3.35 -1.27 -8.00
N SER A 19 -3.64 -0.56 -9.10
CA SER A 19 -2.99 -0.78 -10.38
C SER A 19 -1.85 0.22 -10.57
N CYS A 20 -0.69 -0.26 -10.98
CA CYS A 20 0.42 0.60 -11.36
C CYS A 20 0.06 1.39 -12.63
N GLY A 21 0.11 2.72 -12.55
CA GLY A 21 -0.12 3.59 -13.71
C GLY A 21 1.00 3.56 -14.76
N TYR A 22 2.17 3.01 -14.44
CA TYR A 22 3.31 2.92 -15.36
C TYR A 22 3.37 1.58 -16.09
N CYS A 23 3.43 0.47 -15.36
CA CYS A 23 3.57 -0.86 -15.96
C CYS A 23 2.25 -1.65 -16.11
N GLY A 24 1.14 -1.13 -15.58
CA GLY A 24 -0.16 -1.81 -15.60
C GLY A 24 -0.28 -3.02 -14.67
N ALA A 25 0.73 -3.31 -13.84
CA ALA A 25 0.67 -4.39 -12.86
C ALA A 25 -0.44 -4.13 -11.84
N ARG A 26 -1.14 -5.18 -11.39
CA ARG A 26 -2.12 -5.09 -10.30
C ARG A 26 -1.54 -5.71 -9.05
N PHE A 27 -1.65 -5.01 -7.93
CA PHE A 27 -1.14 -5.49 -6.65
C PHE A 27 -2.11 -5.10 -5.53
N ARG A 28 -2.04 -5.85 -4.44
CA ARG A 28 -2.79 -5.60 -3.20
C ARG A 28 -1.86 -4.97 -2.20
N VAL A 29 -2.32 -3.91 -1.55
CA VAL A 29 -1.59 -3.21 -0.48
C VAL A 29 -2.29 -3.50 0.84
N LEU A 30 -1.56 -4.06 1.79
CA LEU A 30 -2.03 -4.32 3.15
C LEU A 30 -1.39 -3.27 4.06
N ALA A 31 -2.18 -2.29 4.47
CA ALA A 31 -1.77 -1.19 5.33
C ALA A 31 -2.41 -1.32 6.70
N THR A 32 -1.61 -1.25 7.75
CA THR A 32 -2.14 -1.20 9.13
C THR A 32 -2.39 0.26 9.48
N GLN A 33 -3.64 0.64 9.78
CA GLN A 33 -3.96 2.00 10.23
C GLN A 33 -4.23 2.01 11.72
N VAL A 34 -3.58 2.92 12.44
CA VAL A 34 -4.04 3.33 13.77
C VAL A 34 -5.03 4.50 13.65
N PRO A 35 -6.21 4.40 14.28
CA PRO A 35 -7.27 5.42 14.17
C PRO A 35 -6.89 6.75 14.83
N ASP A 36 -5.88 6.76 15.70
CA ASP A 36 -5.47 7.91 16.49
C ASP A 36 -4.47 8.82 15.76
N HIS A 37 -3.72 8.30 14.78
CA HIS A 37 -2.70 9.07 14.09
C HIS A 37 -2.65 8.79 12.58
N PRO A 38 -2.82 9.82 11.73
CA PRO A 38 -2.68 9.69 10.28
C PRO A 38 -1.19 9.59 9.92
N HIS A 39 -0.66 8.38 9.94
CA HIS A 39 0.66 8.07 9.39
C HIS A 39 0.58 7.82 7.89
N ARG A 40 1.66 8.15 7.19
CA ARG A 40 1.83 7.90 5.76
C ARG A 40 3.10 7.13 5.57
N GLU A 41 3.00 6.06 4.81
CA GLU A 41 4.12 5.17 4.53
C GLU A 41 4.25 5.00 3.02
N GLU A 42 5.49 4.93 2.59
CA GLU A 42 5.85 4.78 1.18
C GLU A 42 5.93 3.31 0.78
N TYR A 43 5.50 3.01 -0.44
CA TYR A 43 5.57 1.67 -0.99
C TYR A 43 5.84 1.71 -2.49
N ALA A 44 6.62 0.74 -2.96
CA ALA A 44 6.97 0.62 -4.36
C ALA A 44 6.19 -0.50 -5.03
N CYS A 45 5.86 -0.30 -6.31
CA CYS A 45 5.37 -1.39 -7.14
C CYS A 45 6.48 -2.45 -7.29
N PRO A 46 6.21 -3.75 -7.02
CA PRO A 46 7.23 -4.80 -7.06
C PRO A 46 7.78 -5.07 -8.46
N GLU A 47 7.10 -4.62 -9.52
CA GLU A 47 7.50 -4.85 -10.91
C GLU A 47 8.34 -3.71 -11.49
N CYS A 48 7.84 -2.48 -11.39
CA CYS A 48 8.52 -1.32 -11.98
C CYS A 48 9.32 -0.51 -10.95
N GLY A 49 9.07 -0.67 -9.65
CA GLY A 49 9.68 0.12 -8.60
C GLY A 49 9.10 1.53 -8.43
N LYS A 50 7.97 1.85 -9.09
CA LYS A 50 7.33 3.16 -8.92
C LYS A 50 6.85 3.34 -7.48
N CYS A 51 7.24 4.45 -6.84
CA CYS A 51 6.84 4.79 -5.48
C CYS A 51 5.42 5.35 -5.42
N TYR A 52 4.74 5.05 -4.32
CA TYR A 52 3.40 5.49 -3.96
C TYR A 52 3.36 5.71 -2.44
N VAL A 53 2.32 6.39 -1.95
CA VAL A 53 2.12 6.65 -0.53
C VAL A 53 0.76 6.10 -0.12
N ALA A 54 0.72 5.37 1.00
CA ALA A 54 -0.50 4.87 1.63
C ALA A 54 -0.63 5.44 3.04
N GLU A 55 -1.86 5.56 3.52
CA GLU A 55 -2.12 5.85 4.92
C GLU A 55 -1.93 4.55 5.70
N ALA A 56 -0.76 4.42 6.31
CA ALA A 56 -0.35 3.26 7.07
C ALA A 56 0.59 3.72 8.19
N SER A 57 0.50 3.05 9.33
CA SER A 57 1.35 3.28 10.50
C SER A 57 2.59 2.39 10.54
N ALA A 58 2.73 1.50 9.55
CA ALA A 58 3.85 0.60 9.36
C ALA A 58 4.05 0.35 7.86
N GLU A 59 5.23 -0.15 7.48
CA GLU A 59 5.57 -0.58 6.11
C GLU A 59 4.46 -1.45 5.52
N PRO A 60 3.69 -0.96 4.53
CA PRO A 60 2.56 -1.70 3.99
C PRO A 60 3.06 -2.84 3.12
N GLU A 61 2.44 -4.00 3.25
CA GLU A 61 2.83 -5.16 2.46
C GLU A 61 2.21 -5.08 1.06
N VAL A 62 3.04 -5.22 0.03
CA VAL A 62 2.61 -5.16 -1.37
C VAL A 62 2.66 -6.54 -1.98
N GLN A 63 1.50 -7.13 -2.21
CA GLN A 63 1.36 -8.43 -2.85
C GLN A 63 1.00 -8.28 -4.32
N LEU A 64 1.87 -8.75 -5.21
CA LEU A 64 1.61 -8.74 -6.66
C LEU A 64 0.48 -9.72 -7.00
N LEU A 65 -0.61 -9.21 -7.59
CA LEU A 65 -1.76 -10.03 -8.03
C LEU A 65 -1.67 -10.35 -9.52
N ARG A 66 -1.35 -9.35 -10.36
CA ARG A 66 -1.01 -9.53 -11.76
C ARG A 66 0.29 -8.82 -12.10
N PRO A 67 1.17 -9.48 -12.88
CA PRO A 67 2.37 -8.86 -13.41
C PRO A 67 2.02 -7.73 -14.39
N ARG A 68 3.07 -7.02 -14.80
CA ARG A 68 3.02 -5.91 -15.77
C ARG A 68 2.32 -6.29 -17.07
N SER A 69 1.43 -5.42 -17.54
CA SER A 69 0.60 -5.61 -18.74
C SER A 69 1.02 -4.72 -19.91
N ASP A 70 1.88 -3.73 -19.68
CA ASP A 70 2.30 -2.72 -20.68
C ASP A 70 3.27 -3.26 -21.76
N GLY A 71 3.72 -4.52 -21.66
CA GLY A 71 4.67 -5.14 -22.60
C GLY A 71 6.11 -4.62 -22.49
N LYS A 72 6.35 -3.61 -21.65
CA LYS A 72 7.68 -3.07 -21.34
C LYS A 72 8.27 -3.70 -20.08
N ASN A 73 9.58 -3.91 -20.09
CA ASN A 73 10.35 -4.46 -18.97
C ASN A 73 11.43 -3.48 -18.48
N ASP A 74 11.06 -2.20 -18.41
CA ASP A 74 11.89 -1.16 -17.81
C ASP A 74 11.52 -0.96 -16.33
N ARG A 75 12.48 -0.50 -15.54
CA ARG A 75 12.19 0.02 -14.20
C ARG A 75 11.79 1.48 -14.34
N TYR A 76 10.86 1.92 -13.49
CA TYR A 76 10.55 3.33 -13.35
C TYR A 76 11.83 4.06 -12.96
N GLN A 77 12.35 4.89 -13.87
CA GLN A 77 13.46 5.78 -13.62
C GLN A 77 12.85 7.15 -13.35
N GLU A 78 12.98 7.62 -12.12
CA GLU A 78 12.70 9.02 -11.80
C GLU A 78 13.86 9.83 -12.37
N THR A 79 13.74 10.22 -13.64
CA THR A 79 14.77 10.99 -14.33
C THR A 79 14.90 12.35 -13.62
N MET A 80 15.90 12.45 -12.76
CA MET A 80 16.36 13.71 -12.16
C MET A 80 16.98 14.55 -13.28
N PHE A 81 16.22 15.53 -13.76
CA PHE A 81 16.73 16.64 -14.57
C PHE A 81 16.70 17.91 -13.73
#